data_AF-A0A356R2V9-F1
#
_entry.id   AF-A0A356R2V9-F1
#
_cell.length_a   1.000
_cell.length_b   1.000
_cell.length_c   1.000
_cell.angle_alpha   90.00
_cell.angle_beta   90.00
_cell.angle_gamma   90.00
#
_symmetry.space_group_name_H-M   'P 1'
#
loop_
_entity.id
_entity.type
_entity.pdbx_description
1 polymer ?
#
loop_
_entity_poly.entity_id
_entity_poly.type
_entity_poly.pdbx_seq_one_letter_code
_entity_poly.pdbx_strand_id
1 'polypeptide(L)'
;MEADLNAYLIDNLGLESGLNASVKGGTPRELMKQGSNKEDDKGRSLNHFHEPINNKGLELPVLGGISAINWSLNPIGQQEWSWNDAREYYFKALTSSTKAERDEYWGKTFRALGQVMHLLQDSANPSHVRDDPHPFDDGLHDYMERKSVGSYIGGGIFSPDPSMLEQVGATRSEPFSNLFDRNVYSGSNPQATLSADVGVTEYTNANFFSDDTIPGQGSIFNADITFPTVRELVPAPIPSPYLTLPRLGSAAFSGARAAKLTGNQAVAKFLISNSQLDLLGQLQLDDVIYDAQAQNLIPRAVGYSAAVLTYFFRGEIPIEDYGYCYQPSLDGPGIYTIFDEPMFVPDEFKDEDLRGYYDRPDGTRVFDYSIILEGQLSHGGPVILTHVYQGPLGPDGAREPKAVVGDTHKVTYFFEPCLK
;
A
#
# COMPACT_ATOMS: atom_id res chain seq x y z
N MET A 1 -10.75 3.90 -9.92
CA MET A 1 -9.80 4.09 -8.82
C MET A 1 -9.74 5.52 -8.30
N GLU A 2 -9.20 6.51 -9.04
CA GLU A 2 -9.23 7.90 -8.55
C GLU A 2 -10.68 8.39 -8.35
N ALA A 3 -11.55 8.07 -9.31
CA ALA A 3 -12.99 8.31 -9.20
C ALA A 3 -13.61 7.59 -7.99
N ASP A 4 -13.23 6.33 -7.76
CA ASP A 4 -13.78 5.49 -6.68
C ASP A 4 -13.34 6.01 -5.30
N LEU A 5 -12.06 6.35 -5.13
CA LEU A 5 -11.56 6.98 -3.91
C LEU A 5 -12.26 8.33 -3.69
N ASN A 6 -12.33 9.16 -4.74
CA ASN A 6 -13.00 10.46 -4.63
C ASN A 6 -14.47 10.31 -4.23
N ALA A 7 -15.18 9.35 -4.82
CA ALA A 7 -16.56 9.01 -4.45
C ALA A 7 -16.62 8.54 -3.00
N TYR A 8 -15.74 7.63 -2.57
CA TYR A 8 -15.70 7.14 -1.19
C TYR A 8 -15.48 8.27 -0.17
N LEU A 9 -14.53 9.19 -0.45
CA LEU A 9 -14.28 10.35 0.42
C LEU A 9 -15.53 11.24 0.56
N ILE A 10 -16.29 11.44 -0.52
CA ILE A 10 -17.52 12.24 -0.53
C ILE A 10 -18.67 11.51 0.15
N ASP A 11 -18.86 10.25 -0.22
CA ASP A 11 -20.06 9.51 0.12
C ASP A 11 -20.04 8.91 1.51
N ASN A 12 -18.86 8.43 1.92
CA ASN A 12 -18.69 7.76 3.20
C ASN A 12 -18.04 8.66 4.25
N LEU A 13 -17.08 9.52 3.88
CA LEU A 13 -16.25 10.22 4.88
C LEU A 13 -16.64 11.69 5.12
N GLY A 14 -17.65 12.20 4.42
CA GLY A 14 -18.13 13.57 4.60
C GLY A 14 -17.15 14.64 4.10
N LEU A 15 -16.16 14.26 3.28
CA LEU A 15 -15.27 15.20 2.60
C LEU A 15 -15.97 15.66 1.31
N GLU A 16 -16.84 16.66 1.40
CA GLU A 16 -17.81 17.06 0.35
C GLU A 16 -17.22 17.31 -1.05
N SER A 17 -15.95 17.69 -1.15
CA SER A 17 -15.23 17.88 -2.42
C SER A 17 -14.20 16.78 -2.73
N GLY A 18 -14.29 15.65 -2.03
CA GLY A 18 -13.46 14.46 -2.19
C GLY A 18 -11.97 14.78 -2.09
N LEU A 19 -11.22 14.45 -3.15
CA LEU A 19 -9.78 14.72 -3.24
C LEU A 19 -9.42 16.21 -3.25
N ASN A 20 -10.40 17.10 -3.45
CA ASN A 20 -10.25 18.55 -3.39
C ASN A 20 -10.85 19.16 -2.12
N ALA A 21 -11.30 18.34 -1.15
CA ALA A 21 -11.80 18.85 0.12
C ALA A 21 -10.70 19.63 0.85
N SER A 22 -11.06 20.79 1.41
CA SER A 22 -10.13 21.59 2.20
C SER A 22 -10.02 21.01 3.61
N VAL A 23 -8.86 20.45 3.95
CA VAL A 23 -8.51 20.03 5.32
C VAL A 23 -7.29 20.82 5.79
N LYS A 24 -6.80 20.57 7.01
CA LYS A 24 -5.62 21.28 7.51
C LYS A 24 -4.40 20.95 6.64
N GLY A 25 -3.77 22.00 6.10
CA GLY A 25 -2.51 21.88 5.35
C GLY A 25 -2.66 21.73 3.83
N GLY A 26 -3.86 21.47 3.32
CA GLY A 26 -4.12 21.40 1.88
C GLY A 26 -5.28 20.47 1.54
N THR A 27 -5.36 20.06 0.29
CA THR A 27 -6.27 19.01 -0.17
C THR A 27 -5.68 17.61 0.07
N PRO A 28 -6.50 16.56 0.18
CA PRO A 28 -6.02 15.16 0.26
C PRO A 28 -4.96 14.82 -0.79
N ARG A 29 -5.16 15.26 -2.04
CA ARG A 29 -4.20 15.03 -3.13
C ARG A 29 -2.86 15.73 -2.89
N GLU A 30 -2.88 17.00 -2.50
CA GLU A 30 -1.67 17.77 -2.22
C GLU A 30 -0.91 17.18 -1.03
N LEU A 31 -1.62 16.75 0.01
CA LEU A 31 -1.02 16.17 1.20
C LEU A 31 -0.38 14.81 0.93
N MET A 32 -1.00 13.94 0.14
CA MET A 32 -0.35 12.68 -0.30
C MET A 32 0.91 12.95 -1.11
N LYS A 33 0.88 13.91 -2.04
CA LYS A 33 2.08 14.32 -2.80
C LYS A 33 3.16 14.92 -1.88
N GLN A 34 2.76 15.75 -0.93
CA GLN A 34 3.66 16.34 0.04
C GLN A 34 4.30 15.25 0.90
N GLY A 35 3.52 14.30 1.40
CA GLY A 35 4.01 13.16 2.16
C GLY A 35 5.05 12.38 1.36
N SER A 36 4.72 12.01 0.13
CA SER A 36 5.64 11.29 -0.75
C SER A 36 6.97 12.03 -0.92
N ASN A 37 6.95 13.34 -1.21
CA ASN A 37 8.18 14.13 -1.33
C ASN A 37 8.97 14.27 -0.02
N LYS A 38 8.29 14.22 1.12
CA LYS A 38 8.91 14.37 2.45
C LYS A 38 9.52 13.09 2.97
N GLU A 39 9.21 11.95 2.38
CA GLU A 39 9.85 10.70 2.76
C GLU A 39 11.34 10.71 2.40
N ASP A 40 11.75 11.46 1.37
CA ASP A 40 13.15 11.72 1.03
C ASP A 40 13.86 12.73 1.95
N ASP A 41 13.20 13.29 2.97
CA ASP A 41 13.84 14.21 3.91
C ASP A 41 15.03 13.51 4.61
N LYS A 42 16.13 14.26 4.80
CA LYS A 42 17.41 13.73 5.29
C LYS A 42 17.24 12.82 6.52
N GLY A 43 17.73 11.58 6.40
CA GLY A 43 17.76 10.57 7.46
C GLY A 43 16.66 9.53 7.35
N ARG A 44 15.53 9.86 6.69
CA ARG A 44 14.47 8.88 6.39
C ARG A 44 14.88 7.95 5.26
N SER A 45 15.55 8.50 4.24
CA SER A 45 16.09 7.79 3.07
C SER A 45 16.94 6.55 3.36
N LEU A 46 17.55 6.46 4.55
CA LEU A 46 18.28 5.27 4.98
C LEU A 46 17.37 4.03 5.13
N ASN A 47 16.06 4.24 5.32
CA ASN A 47 15.08 3.18 5.52
C ASN A 47 14.24 2.91 4.26
N HIS A 48 14.67 3.36 3.08
CA HIS A 48 13.95 3.16 1.82
C HIS A 48 14.24 1.79 1.18
N PHE A 49 15.18 1.05 1.77
CA PHE A 49 15.68 -0.21 1.22
C PHE A 49 14.94 -1.41 1.83
N HIS A 50 14.64 -2.42 1.01
CA HIS A 50 14.20 -3.74 1.48
C HIS A 50 14.69 -4.83 0.53
N GLU A 51 15.66 -5.62 1.00
CA GLU A 51 16.16 -6.81 0.31
C GLU A 51 15.29 -8.03 0.71
N PRO A 52 14.55 -8.65 -0.23
CA PRO A 52 13.53 -9.64 0.10
C PRO A 52 14.07 -11.02 0.50
N ILE A 53 15.31 -11.39 0.14
CA ILE A 53 15.86 -12.71 0.45
C ILE A 53 16.16 -12.82 1.95
N ASN A 54 16.78 -11.79 2.52
CA ASN A 54 17.18 -11.75 3.93
C ASN A 54 16.29 -10.84 4.79
N ASN A 55 15.26 -10.22 4.20
CA ASN A 55 14.32 -9.31 4.88
C ASN A 55 15.02 -8.14 5.59
N LYS A 56 16.02 -7.53 4.93
CA LYS A 56 16.87 -6.49 5.53
C LYS A 56 16.75 -5.14 4.83
N GLY A 57 17.07 -4.07 5.56
CA GLY A 57 17.20 -2.73 5.01
C GLY A 57 18.63 -2.45 4.53
N LEU A 58 18.99 -1.17 4.45
CA LEU A 58 20.31 -0.72 4.03
C LEU A 58 21.38 -1.10 5.06
N GLU A 59 22.39 -1.85 4.65
CA GLU A 59 23.52 -2.25 5.51
C GLU A 59 24.85 -1.69 5.00
N LEU A 60 25.33 -0.60 5.61
CA LEU A 60 26.69 -0.09 5.40
C LEU A 60 27.53 -0.29 6.66
N PRO A 61 28.88 -0.36 6.55
CA PRO A 61 29.75 -0.67 7.70
C PRO A 61 29.60 0.27 8.92
N VAL A 62 29.11 1.49 8.74
CA VAL A 62 28.99 2.52 9.81
C VAL A 62 27.63 3.23 9.79
N LEU A 63 26.76 2.94 8.81
CA LEU A 63 25.49 3.61 8.61
C LEU A 63 24.48 2.60 8.06
N GLY A 64 23.21 2.74 8.38
CA GLY A 64 22.19 1.85 7.85
C GLY A 64 20.80 2.29 8.28
N GLY A 65 19.81 1.57 7.77
CA GLY A 65 18.41 1.76 8.14
C GLY A 65 17.74 0.41 8.35
N ILE A 66 16.60 0.44 9.05
CA ILE A 66 15.73 -0.73 9.08
C ILE A 66 15.06 -0.89 7.70
N SER A 67 14.53 -2.08 7.42
CA SER A 67 13.88 -2.30 6.13
C SER A 67 12.68 -1.37 5.92
N ALA A 68 12.41 -1.01 4.67
CA ALA A 68 11.29 -0.14 4.30
C ALA A 68 9.94 -0.66 4.83
N ILE A 69 9.76 -1.98 4.86
CA ILE A 69 8.56 -2.60 5.43
C ILE A 69 8.48 -2.32 6.94
N ASN A 70 9.56 -2.57 7.69
CA ASN A 70 9.57 -2.34 9.13
C ASN A 70 9.44 -0.84 9.46
N TRP A 71 10.06 0.04 8.66
CA TRP A 71 9.92 1.49 8.78
C TRP A 71 8.49 1.97 8.55
N SER A 72 7.81 1.39 7.55
CA SER A 72 6.39 1.65 7.29
C SER A 72 5.48 1.11 8.39
N LEU A 73 5.93 0.12 9.17
CA LEU A 73 5.17 -0.52 10.26
C LEU A 73 5.59 -0.05 11.65
N ASN A 74 6.40 1.00 11.75
CA ASN A 74 6.88 1.47 13.04
C ASN A 74 5.70 1.79 14.01
N PRO A 75 5.89 1.57 15.32
CA PRO A 75 4.90 1.94 16.31
C PRO A 75 4.52 3.43 16.23
N ILE A 76 3.28 3.72 16.62
CA ILE A 76 2.72 5.07 16.63
C ILE A 76 3.67 6.04 17.33
N GLY A 77 3.93 7.18 16.69
CA GLY A 77 4.74 8.28 17.22
C GLY A 77 6.24 8.08 17.13
N GLN A 78 6.75 6.93 16.67
CA GLN A 78 8.21 6.73 16.55
C GLN A 78 8.81 7.42 15.33
N GLN A 79 8.08 7.41 14.21
CA GLN A 79 8.50 8.10 12.98
C GLN A 79 7.46 9.10 12.45
N GLU A 80 6.30 9.16 13.09
CA GLU A 80 5.17 10.09 12.88
C GLU A 80 4.36 9.86 11.60
N TRP A 81 4.80 9.01 10.68
CA TRP A 81 4.18 8.84 9.36
C TRP A 81 4.16 7.38 8.91
N SER A 82 4.14 6.44 9.86
CA SER A 82 4.00 5.01 9.56
C SER A 82 2.56 4.68 9.15
N TRP A 83 2.33 3.46 8.70
CA TRP A 83 1.00 2.91 8.51
C TRP A 83 0.17 2.96 9.80
N ASN A 84 0.80 2.66 10.94
CA ASN A 84 0.14 2.70 12.24
C ASN A 84 -0.20 4.15 12.63
N ASP A 85 0.70 5.10 12.37
CA ASP A 85 0.40 6.54 12.52
C ASP A 85 -0.76 6.97 11.61
N ALA A 86 -0.77 6.53 10.35
CA ALA A 86 -1.84 6.85 9.41
C ALA A 86 -3.20 6.35 9.90
N ARG A 87 -3.27 5.11 10.40
CA ARG A 87 -4.49 4.52 10.99
C ARG A 87 -4.95 5.29 12.24
N GLU A 88 -4.03 5.65 13.12
CA GLU A 88 -4.32 6.45 14.32
C GLU A 88 -4.85 7.84 13.96
N TYR A 89 -4.21 8.51 12.99
CA TYR A 89 -4.69 9.80 12.50
C TYR A 89 -6.04 9.67 11.84
N TYR A 90 -6.26 8.62 11.05
CA TYR A 90 -7.55 8.38 10.44
C TYR A 90 -8.63 8.21 11.51
N PHE A 91 -8.42 7.34 12.49
CA PHE A 91 -9.33 7.19 13.63
C PHE A 91 -9.66 8.53 14.30
N LYS A 92 -8.65 9.36 14.58
CA LYS A 92 -8.87 10.68 15.18
C LYS A 92 -9.57 11.66 14.25
N ALA A 93 -9.36 11.58 12.94
CA ALA A 93 -10.08 12.37 11.95
C ALA A 93 -11.57 12.02 11.92
N LEU A 94 -11.90 10.77 12.24
CA LEU A 94 -13.25 10.26 12.33
C LEU A 94 -13.92 10.49 13.69
N THR A 95 -13.18 10.68 14.77
CA THR A 95 -13.77 10.65 16.13
C THR A 95 -13.58 11.91 16.95
N SER A 96 -12.64 12.80 16.58
CA SER A 96 -12.36 14.01 17.37
C SER A 96 -13.59 14.92 17.49
N SER A 97 -13.74 15.51 18.68
CA SER A 97 -14.93 16.28 19.05
C SER A 97 -15.14 17.50 18.17
N THR A 98 -14.08 18.25 17.86
CA THR A 98 -14.21 19.47 17.06
C THR A 98 -13.86 19.25 15.60
N LYS A 99 -14.54 19.97 14.70
CA LYS A 99 -14.20 19.94 13.27
C LYS A 99 -12.74 20.35 13.02
N ALA A 100 -12.22 21.31 13.76
CA ALA A 100 -10.84 21.76 13.61
C ALA A 100 -9.82 20.65 13.90
N GLU A 101 -10.02 19.86 14.96
CA GLU A 101 -9.19 18.69 15.26
C GLU A 101 -9.34 17.62 14.18
N ARG A 102 -10.58 17.33 13.75
CA ARG A 102 -10.82 16.37 12.66
C ARG A 102 -10.10 16.76 11.38
N ASP A 103 -10.17 18.03 10.99
CA ASP A 103 -9.49 18.56 9.81
C ASP A 103 -7.95 18.50 9.96
N GLU A 104 -7.41 18.67 11.17
CA GLU A 104 -5.99 18.45 11.46
C GLU A 104 -5.58 17.01 11.21
N TYR A 105 -6.35 16.06 11.74
CA TYR A 105 -6.05 14.65 11.62
C TYR A 105 -6.28 14.12 10.21
N TRP A 106 -7.27 14.61 9.47
CA TRP A 106 -7.37 14.35 8.03
C TRP A 106 -6.09 14.78 7.29
N GLY A 107 -5.60 15.97 7.62
CA GLY A 107 -4.33 16.48 7.09
C GLY A 107 -3.17 15.49 7.29
N LYS A 108 -3.07 14.96 8.51
CA LYS A 108 -2.04 13.99 8.90
C LYS A 108 -2.24 12.61 8.24
N THR A 109 -3.46 12.11 8.14
CA THR A 109 -3.78 10.83 7.46
C THR A 109 -3.29 10.84 6.01
N PHE A 110 -3.69 11.84 5.22
CA PHE A 110 -3.31 11.89 3.81
C PHE A 110 -1.80 12.07 3.61
N ARG A 111 -1.15 12.85 4.48
CA ARG A 111 0.31 12.97 4.45
C ARG A 111 1.01 11.65 4.77
N ALA A 112 0.60 10.95 5.83
CA ALA A 112 1.18 9.67 6.20
C ALA A 112 1.00 8.61 5.10
N LEU A 113 -0.17 8.58 4.44
CA LEU A 113 -0.40 7.70 3.28
C LEU A 113 0.54 7.99 2.12
N GLY A 114 0.86 9.27 1.88
CA GLY A 114 1.88 9.67 0.90
C GLY A 114 3.25 9.06 1.18
N GLN A 115 3.65 9.03 2.46
CA GLN A 115 4.93 8.49 2.91
C GLN A 115 4.98 6.96 2.82
N VAL A 116 3.90 6.27 3.19
CA VAL A 116 3.79 4.81 3.00
C VAL A 116 3.86 4.44 1.51
N MET A 117 3.13 5.16 0.65
CA MET A 117 3.16 4.91 -0.80
C MET A 117 4.54 5.20 -1.41
N HIS A 118 5.27 6.19 -0.91
CA HIS A 118 6.63 6.47 -1.36
C HIS A 118 7.56 5.26 -1.16
N LEU A 119 7.56 4.64 0.03
CA LEU A 119 8.37 3.43 0.28
C LEU A 119 8.03 2.27 -0.67
N LEU A 120 6.75 2.14 -1.03
CA LEU A 120 6.29 1.14 -1.99
C LEU A 120 6.72 1.47 -3.43
N GLN A 121 6.80 2.76 -3.77
CA GLN A 121 7.33 3.23 -5.05
C GLN A 121 8.83 3.00 -5.15
N ASP A 122 9.57 3.24 -4.06
CA ASP A 122 11.00 2.92 -3.95
C ASP A 122 11.27 1.43 -4.08
N SER A 123 10.35 0.57 -3.62
CA SER A 123 10.42 -0.88 -3.84
C SER A 123 10.33 -1.28 -5.33
N ALA A 124 9.92 -0.36 -6.22
CA ALA A 124 9.95 -0.51 -7.67
C ALA A 124 11.23 0.07 -8.31
N ASN A 125 12.25 0.41 -7.53
CA ASN A 125 13.60 0.72 -8.01
C ASN A 125 14.54 -0.44 -7.67
N PRO A 126 15.28 -1.01 -8.66
CA PRO A 126 16.25 -2.07 -8.41
C PRO A 126 17.26 -1.76 -7.31
N SER A 127 17.69 -0.50 -7.18
CA SER A 127 18.71 -0.15 -6.21
C SER A 127 18.24 -0.29 -4.76
N HIS A 128 17.00 0.12 -4.49
CA HIS A 128 16.38 0.07 -3.16
C HIS A 128 16.09 -1.35 -2.68
N VAL A 129 15.95 -2.31 -3.60
CA VAL A 129 15.65 -3.70 -3.24
C VAL A 129 16.86 -4.62 -3.29
N ARG A 130 18.03 -4.07 -3.67
CA ARG A 130 19.28 -4.81 -3.83
C ARG A 130 20.38 -4.27 -2.91
N ASP A 131 20.00 -3.50 -1.89
CA ASP A 131 20.92 -2.92 -0.90
C ASP A 131 22.05 -2.13 -1.60
N ASP A 132 21.68 -1.36 -2.62
CA ASP A 132 22.61 -0.65 -3.52
C ASP A 132 22.61 0.86 -3.23
N PRO A 133 23.53 1.38 -2.38
CA PRO A 133 23.56 2.79 -2.02
C PRO A 133 24.06 3.67 -3.18
N HIS A 134 23.25 4.63 -3.61
CA HIS A 134 23.57 5.57 -4.69
C HIS A 134 23.59 7.04 -4.24
N PRO A 135 24.61 7.49 -3.49
CA PRO A 135 24.69 8.89 -3.05
C PRO A 135 25.10 9.89 -4.15
N PHE A 136 25.54 9.43 -5.33
CA PHE A 136 26.07 10.28 -6.40
C PHE A 136 25.49 9.99 -7.78
N ASP A 137 25.35 8.72 -8.16
CA ASP A 137 24.83 8.28 -9.45
C ASP A 137 23.55 7.46 -9.22
N ASP A 138 22.41 7.96 -9.68
CA ASP A 138 21.10 7.38 -9.39
C ASP A 138 20.34 7.06 -10.68
N GLY A 139 20.76 5.97 -11.35
CA GLY A 139 20.45 5.71 -12.76
C GLY A 139 18.96 5.76 -13.11
N LEU A 140 18.15 4.90 -12.48
CA LEU A 140 16.71 4.83 -12.76
C LEU A 140 15.96 6.09 -12.28
N HIS A 141 16.32 6.67 -11.13
CA HIS A 141 15.68 7.90 -10.67
C HIS A 141 15.98 9.08 -11.60
N ASP A 142 17.26 9.31 -11.95
CA ASP A 142 17.68 10.36 -12.88
C ASP A 142 16.97 10.20 -14.23
N TYR A 143 16.87 8.97 -14.73
CA TYR A 143 16.11 8.67 -15.93
C TYR A 143 14.65 9.08 -15.79
N MET A 144 13.99 8.69 -14.69
CA MET A 144 12.58 8.97 -14.44
C MET A 144 12.26 10.45 -14.15
N GLU A 145 13.20 11.22 -13.59
CA GLU A 145 13.06 12.68 -13.40
C GLU A 145 12.79 13.40 -14.73
N ARG A 146 13.31 12.87 -15.84
CA ARG A 146 13.13 13.42 -17.19
C ARG A 146 11.88 12.90 -17.91
N LYS A 147 11.03 12.12 -17.24
CA LYS A 147 9.91 11.38 -17.85
C LYS A 147 8.59 11.68 -17.17
N SER A 148 7.50 11.41 -17.89
CA SER A 148 6.16 11.41 -17.30
C SER A 148 5.75 9.99 -16.96
N VAL A 149 5.25 9.77 -15.75
CA VAL A 149 4.60 8.49 -15.35
C VAL A 149 3.50 8.11 -16.35
N GLY A 150 2.78 9.10 -16.90
CA GLY A 150 1.75 8.92 -17.92
C GLY A 150 2.21 8.17 -19.17
N SER A 151 3.49 8.26 -19.51
CA SER A 151 4.08 7.57 -20.67
C SER A 151 4.19 6.05 -20.51
N TYR A 152 4.15 5.55 -19.27
CA TYR A 152 4.31 4.12 -18.98
C TYR A 152 2.99 3.40 -18.67
N ILE A 153 1.95 4.13 -18.27
CA ILE A 153 0.66 3.56 -17.87
C ILE A 153 -0.37 3.48 -19.01
N GLY A 154 0.01 3.89 -20.24
CA GLY A 154 -0.89 3.86 -21.40
C GLY A 154 -1.34 2.46 -21.84
N GLY A 155 -0.57 1.42 -21.49
CA GLY A 155 -0.92 0.01 -21.68
C GLY A 155 -1.76 -0.59 -20.56
N GLY A 156 -2.09 0.19 -19.53
CA GLY A 156 -2.75 -0.26 -18.30
C GLY A 156 -1.83 -0.21 -17.07
N ILE A 157 -2.42 -0.47 -15.91
CA ILE A 157 -1.72 -0.63 -14.63
C ILE A 157 -1.69 -2.11 -14.25
N PHE A 158 -0.69 -2.50 -13.46
CA PHE A 158 -0.61 -3.86 -12.93
C PHE A 158 -1.11 -3.86 -11.49
N SER A 159 -2.32 -4.38 -11.26
CA SER A 159 -2.90 -4.51 -9.92
C SER A 159 -2.40 -5.78 -9.23
N PRO A 160 -2.13 -5.73 -7.91
CA PRO A 160 -1.85 -6.93 -7.13
C PRO A 160 -3.09 -7.83 -7.07
N ASP A 161 -2.87 -9.13 -6.83
CA ASP A 161 -3.97 -10.03 -6.47
C ASP A 161 -4.64 -9.55 -5.17
N PRO A 162 -5.98 -9.39 -5.11
CA PRO A 162 -6.67 -8.93 -3.91
C PRO A 162 -6.39 -9.78 -2.66
N SER A 163 -6.11 -11.07 -2.81
CA SER A 163 -5.77 -11.97 -1.70
C SER A 163 -4.49 -11.56 -0.96
N MET A 164 -3.64 -10.73 -1.57
CA MET A 164 -2.48 -10.13 -0.90
C MET A 164 -2.86 -9.23 0.27
N LEU A 165 -4.08 -8.71 0.28
CA LEU A 165 -4.58 -7.80 1.30
C LEU A 165 -5.45 -8.50 2.36
N GLU A 166 -5.57 -9.83 2.28
CA GLU A 166 -6.23 -10.64 3.29
C GLU A 166 -5.28 -10.98 4.44
N GLN A 167 -5.83 -11.11 5.66
CA GLN A 167 -5.04 -11.55 6.82
C GLN A 167 -4.51 -12.97 6.67
N VAL A 168 -5.27 -13.83 5.96
CA VAL A 168 -4.89 -15.22 5.71
C VAL A 168 -3.67 -15.24 4.78
N GLY A 169 -2.55 -15.74 5.29
CA GLY A 169 -1.30 -15.80 4.54
C GLY A 169 -0.45 -14.53 4.62
N ALA A 170 -0.85 -13.52 5.40
CA ALA A 170 0.01 -12.36 5.67
C ALA A 170 1.26 -12.77 6.45
N THR A 171 2.42 -12.29 5.97
CA THR A 171 3.72 -12.61 6.57
C THR A 171 4.04 -11.75 7.80
N ARG A 172 3.30 -10.65 7.97
CA ARG A 172 3.43 -9.67 9.06
C ARG A 172 2.03 -9.33 9.58
N SER A 173 1.98 -8.55 10.67
CA SER A 173 0.71 -8.18 11.34
C SER A 173 -0.28 -7.44 10.43
N GLU A 174 0.22 -6.73 9.43
CA GLU A 174 -0.58 -5.90 8.52
C GLU A 174 -0.50 -6.42 7.08
N PRO A 175 -1.62 -6.85 6.47
CA PRO A 175 -1.64 -7.44 5.12
C PRO A 175 -1.10 -6.54 4.01
N PHE A 176 -1.23 -5.21 4.13
CA PHE A 176 -0.67 -4.31 3.10
C PHE A 176 0.84 -4.51 2.90
N SER A 177 1.55 -5.01 3.91
CA SER A 177 2.99 -5.30 3.79
C SER A 177 3.32 -6.39 2.77
N ASN A 178 2.36 -7.27 2.43
CA ASN A 178 2.52 -8.24 1.34
C ASN A 178 2.68 -7.53 -0.02
N LEU A 179 2.17 -6.30 -0.18
CA LEU A 179 2.40 -5.50 -1.39
C LEU A 179 3.90 -5.21 -1.58
N PHE A 180 4.66 -5.10 -0.49
CA PHE A 180 6.11 -4.98 -0.55
C PHE A 180 6.75 -6.35 -0.78
N ASP A 181 6.45 -7.32 0.08
CA ASP A 181 7.11 -8.62 0.14
C ASP A 181 6.19 -9.69 0.76
N ARG A 182 5.92 -10.75 0.00
CA ARG A 182 5.09 -11.90 0.40
C ARG A 182 5.95 -13.11 0.83
N ASN A 183 7.27 -12.99 0.86
CA ASN A 183 8.23 -14.06 1.15
C ASN A 183 8.04 -15.31 0.25
N VAL A 184 7.69 -15.11 -1.02
CA VAL A 184 7.58 -16.18 -2.03
C VAL A 184 8.89 -16.37 -2.79
N TYR A 185 9.77 -15.38 -2.82
CA TYR A 185 11.09 -15.41 -3.44
C TYR A 185 12.19 -15.75 -2.43
N SER A 186 12.84 -16.90 -2.63
CA SER A 186 13.90 -17.44 -1.76
C SER A 186 15.31 -17.22 -2.29
N GLY A 187 15.49 -16.38 -3.31
CA GLY A 187 16.77 -16.24 -4.01
C GLY A 187 17.12 -17.39 -4.95
N SER A 188 16.38 -18.50 -4.94
CA SER A 188 16.63 -19.69 -5.78
C SER A 188 15.53 -19.95 -6.82
N ASN A 189 14.40 -19.24 -6.72
CA ASN A 189 13.17 -19.48 -7.47
C ASN A 189 12.64 -18.21 -8.16
N PRO A 190 13.43 -17.52 -9.01
CA PRO A 190 13.02 -16.23 -9.61
C PRO A 190 11.72 -16.31 -10.42
N GLN A 191 11.34 -17.50 -10.91
CA GLN A 191 10.07 -17.72 -11.60
C GLN A 191 8.83 -17.48 -10.73
N ALA A 192 8.95 -17.63 -9.40
CA ALA A 192 7.85 -17.34 -8.47
C ALA A 192 7.44 -15.87 -8.49
N THR A 193 8.34 -14.99 -8.94
CA THR A 193 8.10 -13.55 -8.95
C THR A 193 7.29 -13.04 -10.14
N LEU A 194 6.94 -13.92 -11.09
CA LEU A 194 6.23 -13.53 -12.31
C LEU A 194 4.70 -13.61 -12.18
N SER A 195 4.19 -14.05 -11.02
CA SER A 195 2.75 -14.09 -10.72
C SER A 195 2.19 -12.68 -10.43
N ALA A 196 0.86 -12.56 -10.36
CA ALA A 196 0.20 -11.38 -9.80
C ALA A 196 0.19 -11.36 -8.27
N ASP A 197 0.59 -12.47 -7.65
CA ASP A 197 0.62 -12.69 -6.23
C ASP A 197 2.07 -12.68 -5.71
N VAL A 198 2.69 -11.50 -5.76
CA VAL A 198 4.10 -11.28 -5.43
C VAL A 198 4.29 -9.85 -4.92
N GLY A 199 5.16 -9.65 -3.92
CA GLY A 199 5.55 -8.31 -3.51
C GLY A 199 6.36 -7.57 -4.59
N VAL A 200 6.28 -6.23 -4.62
CA VAL A 200 7.06 -5.42 -5.56
C VAL A 200 8.55 -5.64 -5.36
N THR A 201 9.02 -5.76 -4.11
CA THR A 201 10.45 -5.93 -3.82
C THR A 201 11.00 -7.22 -4.41
N GLU A 202 10.26 -8.31 -4.30
CA GLU A 202 10.60 -9.62 -4.85
C GLU A 202 10.63 -9.60 -6.38
N TYR A 203 9.59 -9.02 -7.00
CA TYR A 203 9.54 -8.83 -8.45
C TYR A 203 10.73 -8.00 -8.95
N THR A 204 11.02 -6.88 -8.30
CA THR A 204 12.08 -5.98 -8.71
C THR A 204 13.46 -6.63 -8.51
N ASN A 205 13.73 -7.17 -7.31
CA ASN A 205 15.02 -7.77 -6.95
C ASN A 205 15.38 -8.93 -7.87
N ALA A 206 14.44 -9.85 -8.12
CA ALA A 206 14.71 -11.03 -8.92
C ALA A 206 14.95 -10.70 -10.41
N ASN A 207 14.46 -9.57 -10.94
CA ASN A 207 14.32 -9.40 -12.39
C ASN A 207 15.13 -8.26 -13.00
N PHE A 208 15.70 -7.36 -12.21
CA PHE A 208 16.43 -6.21 -12.72
C PHE A 208 17.76 -6.01 -11.99
N PHE A 209 18.77 -5.57 -12.72
CA PHE A 209 20.01 -5.07 -12.11
C PHE A 209 19.82 -3.62 -11.66
N SER A 210 20.52 -3.25 -10.60
CA SER A 210 20.86 -1.85 -10.31
C SER A 210 22.30 -1.57 -10.77
N ASP A 211 22.70 -0.30 -10.75
CA ASP A 211 23.95 0.19 -11.31
C ASP A 211 25.20 -0.52 -10.74
N ASP A 212 25.29 -0.72 -9.42
CA ASP A 212 26.48 -1.33 -8.79
C ASP A 212 26.29 -2.82 -8.43
N THR A 213 25.15 -3.41 -8.81
CA THR A 213 24.85 -4.83 -8.52
C THR A 213 24.86 -5.71 -9.77
N ILE A 214 25.37 -5.20 -10.89
CA ILE A 214 25.64 -6.03 -12.06
C ILE A 214 26.73 -7.06 -11.69
N PRO A 215 26.48 -8.37 -11.82
CA PRO A 215 27.43 -9.40 -11.43
C PRO A 215 28.76 -9.19 -12.14
N GLY A 216 29.83 -9.09 -11.36
CA GLY A 216 31.16 -8.86 -11.88
C GLY A 216 31.66 -7.43 -11.87
N GLN A 217 30.88 -6.48 -11.36
CA GLN A 217 31.34 -5.11 -11.13
C GLN A 217 31.81 -4.85 -9.69
N GLY A 218 31.98 -5.91 -8.90
CA GLY A 218 32.58 -5.80 -7.58
C GLY A 218 31.73 -4.93 -6.66
N SER A 219 30.49 -5.37 -6.38
CA SER A 219 29.78 -4.82 -5.23
C SER A 219 30.62 -5.14 -3.99
N ILE A 220 31.23 -4.11 -3.43
CA ILE A 220 31.97 -4.17 -2.16
C ILE A 220 31.01 -4.35 -0.96
N PHE A 221 29.69 -4.32 -1.20
CA PHE A 221 28.65 -4.39 -0.17
C PHE A 221 27.70 -5.60 -0.30
N ASN A 222 27.58 -6.23 -1.48
CA ASN A 222 26.61 -7.32 -1.69
C ASN A 222 27.23 -8.61 -2.25
N ALA A 223 27.36 -9.61 -1.38
CA ALA A 223 27.86 -10.95 -1.72
C ALA A 223 26.76 -11.97 -2.09
N ASP A 224 25.48 -11.69 -1.78
CA ASP A 224 24.41 -12.71 -1.80
C ASP A 224 23.33 -12.51 -2.87
N ILE A 225 23.52 -11.59 -3.83
CA ILE A 225 22.52 -11.39 -4.87
C ILE A 225 22.61 -12.49 -5.93
N THR A 226 21.64 -13.41 -5.89
CA THR A 226 21.65 -14.63 -6.70
C THR A 226 21.01 -14.44 -8.08
N PHE A 227 20.10 -13.48 -8.25
CA PHE A 227 19.46 -13.17 -9.53
C PHE A 227 19.24 -11.67 -9.74
N PRO A 228 19.06 -11.19 -10.99
CA PRO A 228 19.36 -11.93 -12.22
C PRO A 228 20.85 -12.28 -12.34
N THR A 229 21.19 -13.31 -13.12
CA THR A 229 22.60 -13.64 -13.36
C THR A 229 23.00 -13.37 -14.80
N VAL A 230 24.29 -13.11 -15.02
CA VAL A 230 24.86 -13.00 -16.38
C VAL A 230 24.66 -14.26 -17.24
N ARG A 231 24.45 -15.43 -16.61
CA ARG A 231 24.22 -16.71 -17.32
C ARG A 231 22.84 -16.81 -17.94
N GLU A 232 21.89 -16.01 -17.47
CA GLU A 232 20.51 -16.00 -18.00
C GLU A 232 20.32 -15.00 -19.13
N LEU A 233 21.32 -14.14 -19.34
CA LEU A 233 21.26 -13.10 -20.36
C LEU A 233 21.37 -13.72 -21.75
N VAL A 234 20.46 -13.33 -22.62
CA VAL A 234 20.51 -13.62 -24.05
C VAL A 234 20.51 -12.31 -24.85
N PRO A 235 20.97 -12.31 -26.10
CA PRO A 235 20.86 -11.13 -26.95
C PRO A 235 19.42 -10.67 -27.17
N ALA A 236 19.23 -9.35 -27.11
CA ALA A 236 17.97 -8.73 -27.49
C ALA A 236 17.69 -8.93 -28.99
N PRO A 237 16.42 -8.86 -29.44
CA PRO A 237 16.07 -8.95 -30.86
C PRO A 237 16.78 -7.88 -31.70
N ILE A 238 17.14 -8.25 -32.96
CA ILE A 238 17.90 -7.44 -33.94
C ILE A 238 19.37 -7.29 -33.49
N PRO A 239 20.38 -7.23 -34.39
CA PRO A 239 21.75 -6.92 -33.98
C PRO A 239 21.75 -5.60 -33.18
N SER A 240 22.05 -5.72 -31.90
CA SER A 240 21.85 -4.70 -30.88
C SER A 240 22.84 -4.98 -29.76
N PRO A 241 23.48 -3.98 -29.13
CA PRO A 241 24.43 -4.18 -28.04
C PRO A 241 23.77 -4.61 -26.72
N TYR A 242 22.45 -4.85 -26.71
CA TYR A 242 21.67 -5.11 -25.51
C TYR A 242 21.47 -6.60 -25.27
N LEU A 243 21.51 -6.97 -23.99
CA LEU A 243 21.14 -8.27 -23.45
C LEU A 243 19.79 -8.16 -22.75
N THR A 244 19.01 -9.24 -22.78
CA THR A 244 17.68 -9.34 -22.17
C THR A 244 17.59 -10.57 -21.29
N LEU A 245 16.66 -10.54 -20.34
CA LEU A 245 16.27 -11.68 -19.53
C LEU A 245 15.06 -12.38 -20.18
N PRO A 246 15.23 -13.58 -20.75
CA PRO A 246 14.14 -14.28 -21.44
C PRO A 246 12.90 -14.52 -20.59
N ARG A 247 13.08 -14.72 -19.28
CA ARG A 247 11.97 -15.04 -18.36
C ARG A 247 10.93 -13.93 -18.23
N LEU A 248 11.30 -12.69 -18.58
CA LEU A 248 10.37 -11.56 -18.61
C LEU A 248 9.63 -11.43 -19.96
N GLY A 249 9.87 -12.33 -20.91
CA GLY A 249 9.34 -12.27 -22.27
C GLY A 249 8.02 -13.02 -22.48
N SER A 250 6.97 -12.30 -22.91
CA SER A 250 5.73 -12.84 -23.51
C SER A 250 5.16 -11.84 -24.55
N ALA A 251 4.10 -12.20 -25.27
CA ALA A 251 3.44 -11.27 -26.20
C ALA A 251 2.86 -10.00 -25.51
N ALA A 252 2.65 -10.05 -24.19
CA ALA A 252 2.20 -8.92 -23.37
C ALA A 252 3.35 -8.09 -22.78
N PHE A 253 4.57 -8.66 -22.71
CA PHE A 253 5.76 -8.02 -22.16
C PHE A 253 6.95 -8.41 -23.04
N SER A 254 7.32 -7.58 -24.02
CA SER A 254 8.59 -7.79 -24.72
C SER A 254 9.70 -7.80 -23.68
N GLY A 255 10.49 -8.89 -23.62
CA GLY A 255 11.42 -9.13 -22.50
C GLY A 255 12.25 -7.91 -22.12
N ALA A 256 12.46 -7.70 -20.82
CA ALA A 256 13.17 -6.51 -20.34
C ALA A 256 14.62 -6.53 -20.80
N ARG A 257 15.11 -5.39 -21.29
CA ARG A 257 16.56 -5.18 -21.46
C ARG A 257 17.17 -5.17 -20.07
N ALA A 258 18.21 -5.95 -19.87
CA ALA A 258 18.83 -6.14 -18.57
C ALA A 258 20.20 -5.44 -18.49
N ALA A 259 20.98 -5.48 -19.56
CA ALA A 259 22.30 -4.86 -19.60
C ALA A 259 22.74 -4.53 -21.03
N LYS A 260 23.68 -3.61 -21.18
CA LYS A 260 24.34 -3.26 -22.44
C LYS A 260 25.78 -3.71 -22.38
N LEU A 261 26.24 -4.36 -23.45
CA LEU A 261 27.65 -4.70 -23.62
C LEU A 261 28.46 -3.46 -24.04
N THR A 262 29.54 -3.18 -23.33
CA THR A 262 30.51 -2.11 -23.65
C THR A 262 31.71 -2.68 -24.41
N GLY A 263 32.29 -1.88 -25.31
CA GLY A 263 33.43 -2.28 -26.16
C GLY A 263 33.05 -2.80 -27.56
N ASN A 264 34.05 -2.95 -28.44
CA ASN A 264 33.89 -3.22 -29.89
C ASN A 264 33.41 -4.65 -30.25
N GLN A 265 32.70 -5.35 -29.36
CA GLN A 265 32.24 -6.71 -29.63
C GLN A 265 30.80 -6.71 -30.15
N ALA A 266 30.62 -7.15 -31.39
CA ALA A 266 29.30 -7.47 -31.91
C ALA A 266 28.71 -8.62 -31.08
N VAL A 267 27.49 -8.43 -30.56
CA VAL A 267 26.71 -9.41 -29.78
C VAL A 267 26.57 -10.77 -30.48
N ALA A 268 26.71 -10.82 -31.81
CA ALA A 268 26.80 -12.05 -32.59
C ALA A 268 28.07 -12.90 -32.31
N LYS A 269 29.21 -12.28 -31.95
CA LYS A 269 30.43 -13.01 -31.54
C LYS A 269 30.30 -13.62 -30.15
N PHE A 270 29.57 -12.97 -29.24
CA PHE A 270 29.28 -13.47 -27.89
C PHE A 270 28.54 -14.82 -27.92
N LEU A 271 27.58 -14.99 -28.83
CA LEU A 271 26.81 -16.22 -28.99
C LEU A 271 27.56 -17.38 -29.69
N ILE A 272 28.58 -17.11 -30.50
CA ILE A 272 29.23 -18.15 -31.33
C ILE A 272 30.33 -18.90 -30.58
N SER A 273 30.99 -18.31 -29.56
CA SER A 273 32.12 -18.96 -28.85
C SER A 273 31.78 -19.67 -27.54
N ASN A 274 30.56 -19.48 -27.03
CA ASN A 274 29.86 -20.24 -25.98
C ASN A 274 30.66 -20.89 -24.81
N SER A 275 31.77 -20.33 -24.33
CA SER A 275 32.43 -20.92 -23.14
C SER A 275 33.37 -20.07 -22.28
N GLN A 276 33.90 -18.90 -22.71
CA GLN A 276 34.95 -18.22 -21.91
C GLN A 276 35.00 -16.68 -22.05
N LEU A 277 33.87 -15.99 -22.26
CA LEU A 277 33.89 -14.52 -22.21
C LEU A 277 33.74 -14.05 -20.77
N ASP A 278 34.84 -13.50 -20.26
CA ASP A 278 34.85 -12.69 -19.06
C ASP A 278 34.09 -11.38 -19.33
N LEU A 279 32.85 -11.29 -18.82
CA LEU A 279 32.00 -10.10 -18.90
C LEU A 279 32.24 -9.13 -17.72
N LEU A 280 33.19 -9.42 -16.83
CA LEU A 280 33.54 -8.55 -15.71
C LEU A 280 33.85 -7.13 -16.24
N GLY A 281 33.14 -6.13 -15.71
CA GLY A 281 33.31 -4.72 -16.09
C GLY A 281 32.84 -4.33 -17.51
N GLN A 282 32.20 -5.23 -18.26
CA GLN A 282 31.76 -4.98 -19.65
C GLN A 282 30.25 -4.73 -19.80
N LEU A 283 29.52 -4.71 -18.70
CA LEU A 283 28.09 -4.47 -18.69
C LEU A 283 27.81 -3.08 -18.10
N GLN A 284 26.80 -2.40 -18.61
CA GLN A 284 26.32 -1.15 -18.02
C GLN A 284 24.81 -1.03 -18.19
N LEU A 285 24.20 -0.21 -17.35
CA LEU A 285 22.86 0.31 -17.57
C LEU A 285 22.95 1.63 -18.36
N ASP A 286 21.94 1.92 -19.17
CA ASP A 286 21.78 3.20 -19.88
C ASP A 286 20.30 3.52 -20.05
N ASP A 287 19.96 4.70 -20.56
CA ASP A 287 18.58 5.16 -20.77
C ASP A 287 17.68 4.14 -21.47
N VAL A 288 18.22 3.29 -22.33
CA VAL A 288 17.46 2.27 -23.06
C VAL A 288 17.11 1.08 -22.16
N ILE A 289 17.94 0.77 -21.17
CA ILE A 289 17.66 -0.23 -20.15
C ILE A 289 16.74 0.35 -19.09
N TYR A 290 16.98 1.58 -18.61
CA TYR A 290 16.08 2.23 -17.65
C TYR A 290 14.67 2.41 -18.23
N ASP A 291 14.55 2.70 -19.52
CA ASP A 291 13.24 2.70 -20.20
C ASP A 291 12.55 1.33 -20.12
N ALA A 292 13.27 0.25 -20.40
CA ALA A 292 12.73 -1.10 -20.31
C ALA A 292 12.37 -1.50 -18.88
N GLN A 293 13.16 -1.08 -17.89
CA GLN A 293 12.84 -1.26 -16.47
C GLN A 293 11.57 -0.49 -16.12
N ALA A 294 11.48 0.79 -16.48
CA ALA A 294 10.33 1.65 -16.20
C ALA A 294 9.02 1.11 -16.83
N GLN A 295 9.07 0.56 -18.04
CA GLN A 295 7.92 -0.10 -18.68
C GLN A 295 7.34 -1.26 -17.86
N ASN A 296 8.15 -1.92 -17.03
CA ASN A 296 7.71 -3.03 -16.18
C ASN A 296 7.39 -2.58 -14.74
N LEU A 297 8.17 -1.65 -14.20
CA LEU A 297 8.13 -1.26 -12.80
C LEU A 297 7.09 -0.17 -12.51
N ILE A 298 6.95 0.84 -13.38
CA ILE A 298 6.03 1.96 -13.16
C ILE A 298 4.55 1.54 -13.13
N PRO A 299 4.04 0.72 -14.07
CA PRO A 299 2.64 0.26 -14.01
C PRO A 299 2.31 -0.52 -12.73
N ARG A 300 3.28 -1.27 -12.20
CA ARG A 300 3.15 -2.03 -10.95
C ARG A 300 3.20 -1.12 -9.73
N ALA A 301 4.16 -0.19 -9.66
CA ALA A 301 4.25 0.80 -8.59
C ALA A 301 2.94 1.60 -8.44
N VAL A 302 2.35 2.01 -9.56
CA VAL A 302 1.05 2.70 -9.59
C VAL A 302 -0.08 1.79 -9.12
N GLY A 303 -0.19 0.57 -9.64
CA GLY A 303 -1.26 -0.37 -9.27
C GLY A 303 -1.17 -0.87 -7.82
N TYR A 304 0.02 -0.97 -7.25
CA TYR A 304 0.23 -1.35 -5.85
C TYR A 304 0.00 -0.16 -4.91
N SER A 305 0.45 1.05 -5.26
CA SER A 305 0.11 2.28 -4.50
C SER A 305 -1.40 2.51 -4.43
N ALA A 306 -2.09 2.20 -5.51
CA ALA A 306 -3.54 2.21 -5.53
C ALA A 306 -4.18 1.20 -4.57
N ALA A 307 -3.64 -0.01 -4.53
CA ALA A 307 -4.13 -1.06 -3.63
C ALA A 307 -3.94 -0.65 -2.16
N VAL A 308 -2.88 0.09 -1.82
CA VAL A 308 -2.72 0.72 -0.49
C VAL A 308 -3.91 1.61 -0.16
N LEU A 309 -4.29 2.52 -1.06
CA LEU A 309 -5.41 3.44 -0.82
C LEU A 309 -6.75 2.71 -0.74
N THR A 310 -7.01 1.78 -1.67
CA THR A 310 -8.22 0.95 -1.64
C THR A 310 -8.31 0.15 -0.35
N TYR A 311 -7.20 -0.46 0.07
CA TYR A 311 -7.16 -1.21 1.32
C TYR A 311 -7.37 -0.30 2.53
N PHE A 312 -6.72 0.85 2.57
CA PHE A 312 -6.85 1.78 3.70
C PHE A 312 -8.28 2.29 3.86
N PHE A 313 -8.95 2.62 2.75
CA PHE A 313 -10.32 3.14 2.72
C PHE A 313 -11.38 2.08 2.43
N ARG A 314 -11.13 0.80 2.75
CA ARG A 314 -12.02 -0.34 2.45
C ARG A 314 -13.29 -0.42 3.31
N GLY A 315 -13.51 0.52 4.22
CA GLY A 315 -14.51 0.41 5.30
C GLY A 315 -15.95 0.42 4.79
N GLU A 316 -16.41 -0.73 4.32
CA GLU A 316 -17.81 -1.05 4.05
C GLU A 316 -18.13 -2.33 4.85
N ILE A 317 -18.96 -2.21 5.89
CA ILE A 317 -19.63 -3.37 6.47
C ILE A 317 -21.03 -3.42 5.86
N PRO A 318 -21.37 -4.44 5.07
CA PRO A 318 -22.74 -4.66 4.65
C PRO A 318 -23.56 -5.03 5.90
N ILE A 319 -24.33 -4.08 6.41
CA ILE A 319 -25.36 -4.34 7.41
C ILE A 319 -26.62 -4.68 6.62
N GLU A 320 -26.93 -5.96 6.46
CA GLU A 320 -28.22 -6.39 5.92
C GLU A 320 -29.29 -6.26 7.00
N ASP A 321 -30.10 -5.19 6.90
CA ASP A 321 -31.28 -4.99 7.73
C ASP A 321 -32.39 -5.98 7.32
N TYR A 322 -32.59 -7.04 8.10
CA TYR A 322 -33.74 -7.93 7.98
C TYR A 322 -34.93 -7.30 8.74
N GLY A 323 -35.47 -6.23 8.14
CA GLY A 323 -36.42 -5.33 8.79
C GLY A 323 -37.62 -6.01 9.46
N TYR A 324 -37.75 -5.76 10.77
CA TYR A 324 -39.02 -5.84 11.49
C TYR A 324 -39.17 -4.64 12.42
N CYS A 325 -40.32 -3.97 12.33
CA CYS A 325 -40.69 -2.91 13.26
C CYS A 325 -41.04 -3.52 14.63
N TYR A 326 -40.24 -3.25 15.66
CA TYR A 326 -40.62 -3.55 17.04
C TYR A 326 -41.16 -2.31 17.76
N GLN A 327 -42.26 -2.49 18.48
CA GLN A 327 -42.80 -1.47 19.39
C GLN A 327 -41.92 -1.41 20.65
N PRO A 328 -41.49 -0.22 21.10
CA PRO A 328 -40.68 -0.11 22.30
C PRO A 328 -41.49 -0.54 23.53
N SER A 329 -41.00 -1.52 24.31
CA SER A 329 -41.41 -1.63 25.71
C SER A 329 -40.72 -0.52 26.49
N LEU A 330 -41.51 0.43 26.96
CA LEU A 330 -41.07 1.58 27.74
C LEU A 330 -40.64 1.14 29.15
N ASP A 331 -39.44 0.58 29.27
CA ASP A 331 -38.78 0.39 30.57
C ASP A 331 -37.61 1.38 30.72
N GLY A 332 -37.95 2.66 30.79
CA GLY A 332 -37.02 3.72 31.21
C GLY A 332 -35.94 4.14 30.20
N PRO A 333 -35.11 5.15 30.54
CA PRO A 333 -34.10 5.68 29.64
C PRO A 333 -32.90 4.71 29.51
N GLY A 334 -32.64 4.26 28.29
CA GLY A 334 -31.25 4.12 27.80
C GLY A 334 -30.72 2.72 27.45
N ILE A 335 -31.52 1.66 27.39
CA ILE A 335 -31.07 0.37 26.83
C ILE A 335 -32.16 -0.17 25.90
N TYR A 336 -31.84 -0.24 24.61
CA TYR A 336 -32.67 -0.96 23.63
C TYR A 336 -31.96 -2.28 23.32
N THR A 337 -32.53 -3.37 23.80
CA THR A 337 -32.14 -4.72 23.36
C THR A 337 -32.88 -5.00 22.07
N ILE A 338 -32.20 -4.87 20.93
CA ILE A 338 -32.75 -5.30 19.65
C ILE A 338 -32.45 -6.79 19.50
N PHE A 339 -33.47 -7.63 19.60
CA PHE A 339 -33.37 -9.04 19.23
C PHE A 339 -33.50 -9.14 17.71
N ASP A 340 -32.44 -8.83 16.98
CA ASP A 340 -32.43 -9.15 15.56
C ASP A 340 -32.05 -10.61 15.36
N GLU A 341 -32.75 -11.26 14.44
CA GLU A 341 -32.35 -12.53 13.88
C GLU A 341 -30.89 -12.42 13.35
N PRO A 342 -30.19 -13.56 13.30
CA PRO A 342 -28.80 -13.65 12.93
C PRO A 342 -28.27 -12.71 11.83
N MET A 343 -27.40 -11.78 12.21
CA MET A 343 -26.57 -11.05 11.25
C MET A 343 -25.29 -11.84 10.95
N PHE A 344 -24.88 -11.84 9.68
CA PHE A 344 -23.58 -12.34 9.29
C PHE A 344 -22.55 -11.23 9.45
N VAL A 345 -21.75 -11.31 10.51
CA VAL A 345 -20.58 -10.45 10.72
C VAL A 345 -19.34 -11.23 10.33
N PRO A 346 -18.47 -10.70 9.45
CA PRO A 346 -17.19 -11.32 9.15
C PRO A 346 -16.37 -11.57 10.43
N ASP A 347 -15.65 -12.69 10.48
CA ASP A 347 -14.90 -13.14 11.66
C ASP A 347 -13.92 -12.11 12.23
N GLU A 348 -13.46 -11.17 11.39
CA GLU A 348 -12.55 -10.08 11.74
C GLU A 348 -13.16 -8.97 12.62
N PHE A 349 -14.49 -8.90 12.78
CA PHE A 349 -15.17 -7.89 13.60
C PHE A 349 -15.79 -8.48 14.89
N LYS A 350 -15.41 -9.71 15.27
CA LYS A 350 -15.90 -10.35 16.52
C LYS A 350 -15.35 -9.61 17.74
N ASP A 351 -16.21 -9.40 18.74
CA ASP A 351 -15.90 -8.69 19.99
C ASP A 351 -15.55 -7.20 19.81
N GLU A 352 -15.92 -6.60 18.68
CA GLU A 352 -15.73 -5.17 18.43
C GLU A 352 -16.96 -4.33 18.82
N ASP A 353 -16.68 -3.09 19.24
CA ASP A 353 -17.64 -2.12 19.74
C ASP A 353 -17.85 -1.07 18.63
N LEU A 354 -18.89 -1.24 17.80
CA LEU A 354 -19.21 -0.29 16.73
C LEU A 354 -19.73 0.99 17.36
N ARG A 355 -19.26 2.15 16.93
CA ARG A 355 -19.72 3.45 17.47
C ARG A 355 -20.25 4.35 16.37
N GLY A 356 -21.49 4.83 16.56
CA GLY A 356 -22.14 5.82 15.73
C GLY A 356 -21.98 7.23 16.30
N TYR A 357 -21.79 8.21 15.42
CA TYR A 357 -21.66 9.62 15.79
C TYR A 357 -22.47 10.49 14.83
N TYR A 358 -22.93 11.65 15.30
CA TYR A 358 -23.47 12.71 14.45
C TYR A 358 -22.79 14.05 14.70
N ASP A 359 -22.76 14.91 13.68
CA ASP A 359 -22.26 16.28 13.79
C ASP A 359 -23.40 17.27 14.03
N ARG A 360 -23.21 18.15 15.01
CA ARG A 360 -24.07 19.32 15.21
C ARG A 360 -23.75 20.42 14.19
N PRO A 361 -24.67 21.38 13.96
CA PRO A 361 -24.41 22.52 13.06
C PRO A 361 -23.19 23.37 13.43
N ASP A 362 -22.78 23.37 14.71
CA ASP A 362 -21.57 24.04 15.19
C ASP A 362 -20.26 23.26 14.91
N GLY A 363 -20.36 22.09 14.27
CA GLY A 363 -19.24 21.21 13.94
C GLY A 363 -18.82 20.26 15.06
N THR A 364 -19.50 20.28 16.21
CA THR A 364 -19.25 19.37 17.33
C THR A 364 -19.76 17.97 17.01
N ARG A 365 -18.88 16.97 17.13
CA ARG A 365 -19.22 15.55 17.00
C ARG A 365 -19.73 15.01 18.32
N VAL A 366 -20.88 14.35 18.30
CA VAL A 366 -21.56 13.78 19.46
C VAL A 366 -21.71 12.29 19.24
N PHE A 367 -21.37 11.51 20.27
CA PHE A 367 -21.65 10.08 20.29
C PHE A 367 -23.16 9.84 20.25
N ASP A 368 -23.59 8.99 19.32
CA ASP A 368 -24.99 8.66 19.11
C ASP A 368 -25.32 7.31 19.75
N TYR A 369 -24.60 6.26 19.35
CA TYR A 369 -24.82 4.91 19.84
C TYR A 369 -23.56 4.05 19.79
N SER A 370 -23.55 2.94 20.53
CA SER A 370 -22.63 1.83 20.28
C SER A 370 -23.39 0.52 20.11
N ILE A 371 -22.82 -0.36 19.29
CA ILE A 371 -23.30 -1.72 19.05
C ILE A 371 -22.17 -2.66 19.45
N ILE A 372 -22.42 -3.49 20.47
CA ILE A 372 -21.47 -4.54 20.86
C ILE A 372 -21.83 -5.80 20.09
N LEU A 373 -20.87 -6.31 19.31
CA LEU A 373 -21.00 -7.57 18.59
C LEU A 373 -20.52 -8.73 19.48
N GLU A 374 -21.41 -9.30 20.29
CA GLU A 374 -21.09 -10.48 21.11
C GLU A 374 -21.43 -11.77 20.35
N GLY A 375 -20.47 -12.67 20.15
CA GLY A 375 -20.70 -13.94 19.45
C GLY A 375 -20.24 -15.17 20.22
N GLN A 376 -21.18 -15.98 20.73
CA GLN A 376 -20.92 -17.39 21.01
C GLN A 376 -21.06 -18.20 19.72
N LEU A 377 -20.00 -18.88 19.28
CA LEU A 377 -20.10 -19.86 18.19
C LEU A 377 -20.33 -21.28 18.72
N SER A 378 -21.40 -21.91 18.23
CA SER A 378 -21.26 -23.25 17.66
C SER A 378 -21.01 -23.10 16.15
N HIS A 379 -20.10 -23.93 15.62
CA HIS A 379 -19.44 -23.79 14.32
C HIS A 379 -20.32 -23.28 13.16
N GLY A 380 -19.89 -22.20 12.51
CA GLY A 380 -20.49 -21.69 11.26
C GLY A 380 -21.90 -21.10 11.43
N GLY A 381 -22.35 -20.88 12.66
CA GLY A 381 -23.61 -20.24 12.98
C GLY A 381 -23.51 -18.71 13.01
N PRO A 382 -24.64 -18.02 12.82
CA PRO A 382 -24.68 -16.56 12.74
C PRO A 382 -24.56 -15.81 14.08
N VAL A 383 -24.26 -14.50 14.02
CA VAL A 383 -23.99 -13.61 15.18
C VAL A 383 -25.28 -12.92 15.63
N ILE A 384 -25.52 -12.87 16.94
CA ILE A 384 -26.69 -12.22 17.56
C ILE A 384 -26.26 -10.84 18.05
N LEU A 385 -26.99 -9.79 17.68
CA LEU A 385 -26.88 -8.45 18.27
C LEU A 385 -27.39 -8.49 19.71
N THR A 386 -26.54 -8.17 20.70
CA THR A 386 -26.96 -8.26 22.10
C THR A 386 -27.30 -6.89 22.72
N HIS A 387 -26.63 -5.79 22.34
CA HIS A 387 -26.85 -4.49 22.97
C HIS A 387 -26.63 -3.27 22.05
N VAL A 388 -27.63 -2.38 21.98
CA VAL A 388 -27.48 -1.01 21.45
C VAL A 388 -27.53 -0.02 22.62
N TYR A 389 -26.40 0.60 22.93
CA TYR A 389 -26.34 1.69 23.91
C TYR A 389 -26.55 3.01 23.20
N GLN A 390 -27.64 3.74 23.51
CA GLN A 390 -27.87 5.09 22.99
C GLN A 390 -27.34 6.13 23.99
N GLY A 391 -26.60 7.13 23.49
CA GLY A 391 -26.05 8.20 24.30
C GLY A 391 -27.12 9.10 24.95
N PRO A 392 -26.77 9.87 26.00
CA PRO A 392 -27.72 10.72 26.71
C PRO A 392 -28.25 11.87 25.84
N LEU A 393 -29.56 12.11 25.96
CA LEU A 393 -30.31 13.16 25.26
C LEU A 393 -29.71 14.56 25.53
N GLY A 394 -29.53 15.35 24.47
CA GLY A 394 -29.29 16.79 24.60
C GLY A 394 -30.52 17.55 25.13
N PRO A 395 -30.35 18.79 25.61
CA PRO A 395 -31.39 19.56 26.31
C PRO A 395 -32.63 19.89 25.47
N ASP A 396 -32.59 19.73 24.14
CA ASP A 396 -33.65 20.17 23.23
C ASP A 396 -34.71 19.09 22.91
N GLY A 397 -34.67 17.94 23.60
CA GLY A 397 -35.88 17.19 23.96
C GLY A 397 -36.89 16.82 22.86
N ALA A 398 -36.51 16.64 21.61
CA ALA A 398 -37.44 16.12 20.60
C ALA A 398 -36.74 15.34 19.47
N ARG A 399 -37.11 14.06 19.32
CA ARG A 399 -37.45 13.51 18.00
C ARG A 399 -38.66 12.60 18.14
N GLU A 400 -39.69 12.88 17.34
CA GLU A 400 -40.66 11.86 16.95
C GLU A 400 -39.89 10.71 16.26
N PRO A 401 -40.20 9.44 16.58
CA PRO A 401 -39.63 8.32 15.85
C PRO A 401 -40.26 8.30 14.46
N LYS A 402 -39.56 8.89 13.49
CA LYS A 402 -39.82 8.67 12.07
C LYS A 402 -38.77 7.70 11.54
N ALA A 403 -39.04 6.41 11.71
CA ALA A 403 -38.70 5.45 10.68
C ALA A 403 -39.53 5.83 9.45
N VAL A 404 -38.98 6.71 8.61
CA VAL A 404 -39.45 6.94 7.26
C VAL A 404 -38.31 6.47 6.37
N VAL A 405 -38.55 5.32 5.73
CA VAL A 405 -37.80 4.88 4.55
C VAL A 405 -37.84 6.04 3.55
N GLY A 406 -36.68 6.62 3.26
CA GLY A 406 -36.52 7.74 2.34
C GLY A 406 -36.51 9.10 3.04
N ASP A 407 -35.31 9.61 3.34
CA ASP A 407 -34.82 10.93 2.91
C ASP A 407 -33.57 11.33 3.72
N THR A 408 -32.42 11.15 3.06
CA THR A 408 -31.16 11.89 3.22
C THR A 408 -30.85 12.52 4.58
N HIS A 409 -30.37 11.71 5.52
CA HIS A 409 -29.40 12.16 6.52
C HIS A 409 -28.28 11.11 6.52
N LYS A 410 -27.13 11.45 5.94
CA LYS A 410 -25.96 10.55 5.86
C LYS A 410 -25.42 10.33 7.28
N VAL A 411 -25.69 9.16 7.85
CA VAL A 411 -25.02 8.68 9.08
C VAL A 411 -23.75 7.97 8.63
N THR A 412 -22.59 8.52 8.98
CA THR A 412 -21.30 7.87 8.71
C THR A 412 -20.95 6.93 9.86
N TYR A 413 -20.71 5.67 9.54
CA TYR A 413 -20.23 4.65 10.47
C TYR A 413 -18.70 4.66 10.52
N PHE A 414 -18.10 4.54 11.70
CA PHE A 414 -16.64 4.47 11.88
C PHE A 414 -16.26 3.17 12.61
N PHE A 415 -15.23 2.46 12.12
CA PHE A 415 -14.82 1.13 12.60
C PHE A 415 -13.41 1.15 13.22
N GLU A 416 -13.17 0.31 14.23
CA GLU A 416 -11.84 0.04 14.78
C GLU A 416 -11.74 -1.42 15.25
N PRO A 417 -10.75 -2.19 14.74
CA PRO A 417 -10.26 -3.36 15.44
C PRO A 417 -9.48 -2.97 16.66
N CYS A 418 -9.98 -3.36 17.83
CA CYS A 418 -9.28 -3.21 19.10
C CYS A 418 -7.89 -3.85 18.98
N LEU A 419 -6.86 -3.02 18.80
CA LEU A 419 -5.47 -3.45 18.90
C LEU A 419 -5.20 -3.82 20.36
N LYS A 420 -4.94 -5.11 20.61
CA LYS A 420 -4.39 -5.61 21.89
C LYS A 420 -2.88 -5.55 21.91
#